data_AF-Q125Z5-F1
#
_entry.id   AF-Q125Z5-F1
#
_cell.length_a   1.000
_cell.length_b   1.000
_cell.length_c   1.000
_cell.angle_alpha   90.00
_cell.angle_beta   90.00
_cell.angle_gamma   90.00
#
_symmetry.space_group_name_H-M   'P 1'
#
loop_
_entity.id
_entity.type
_entity.pdbx_description
1 polymer ?
#
loop_
_entity_poly.entity_id
_entity_poly.type
_entity_poly.pdbx_seq_one_letter_code
_entity_poly.pdbx_strand_id
1 'polypeptide(L)'
;MTEALIKELAEQIVNEQIIQNWRLWGVLICVMIVAGGVASFAAAYLVRRAQSLAEAVDRERLIAQLKATTEAAESVRVEISHADWLAKEWKTLRRVKLEEFYSLVYETKEWLERERENRVVSKNKPEISNPMSRLEILSRLYFPALVSEVMAIIVTAGDMKMKVAEAASALASAKAANAVEQHQAALDAFHPSWLALYRKLLEQIADLELKAPTLINEVMGA
;
A
#
# COMPACT_ATOMS: atom_id res chain seq x y z
N MET A 1 -1.66 39.88 -83.09
CA MET A 1 -1.53 38.82 -84.12
C MET A 1 -2.29 39.28 -85.35
N THR A 2 -1.65 39.29 -86.52
CA THR A 2 -2.17 39.84 -87.78
C THR A 2 -3.00 38.80 -88.55
N GLU A 3 -4.12 39.22 -89.14
CA GLU A 3 -5.08 38.36 -89.87
C GLU A 3 -4.46 37.54 -91.02
N ALA A 4 -3.41 38.07 -91.65
CA ALA A 4 -2.70 37.38 -92.73
C ALA A 4 -2.08 36.05 -92.28
N LEU A 5 -1.53 36.03 -91.07
CA LEU A 5 -0.89 34.85 -90.49
C LEU A 5 -1.92 33.76 -90.14
N ILE A 6 -3.13 34.17 -89.78
CA ILE A 6 -4.24 33.25 -89.48
C ILE A 6 -4.77 32.62 -90.77
N LYS A 7 -4.80 33.39 -91.87
CA LYS A 7 -5.33 32.94 -93.17
C LYS A 7 -4.41 31.92 -93.85
N GLU A 8 -3.10 32.16 -93.82
CA GLU A 8 -2.10 31.23 -94.37
C GLU A 8 -2.02 29.93 -93.55
N LEU A 9 -2.18 30.01 -92.22
CA LEU A 9 -2.30 28.83 -91.38
C LEU A 9 -3.56 28.01 -91.73
N ALA A 10 -4.69 28.68 -91.96
CA ALA A 10 -5.95 28.02 -92.32
C ALA A 10 -5.87 27.32 -93.69
N GLU A 11 -5.18 27.92 -94.66
CA GLU A 11 -5.05 27.38 -96.02
C GLU A 11 -4.14 26.13 -96.05
N GLN A 12 -3.06 26.11 -95.26
CA GLN A 12 -2.20 24.93 -95.10
C GLN A 12 -2.89 23.77 -94.34
N ILE A 13 -3.81 24.08 -93.42
CA ILE A 13 -4.61 23.05 -92.71
C ILE A 13 -5.61 22.39 -93.67
N VAL A 14 -6.24 23.18 -94.55
CA VAL A 14 -7.24 22.68 -95.52
C VAL A 14 -6.62 21.83 -96.63
N ASN A 15 -5.33 22.02 -96.94
CA ASN A 15 -4.66 21.37 -98.08
C ASN A 15 -3.93 20.04 -97.75
N GLU A 16 -4.20 19.42 -96.58
CA GLU A 16 -3.64 18.15 -96.08
C GLU A 16 -2.09 18.01 -96.03
N GLN A 17 -1.32 19.01 -96.47
CA GLN A 17 0.16 18.96 -96.51
C GLN A 17 0.81 18.77 -95.14
N ILE A 18 0.13 19.16 -94.06
CA ILE A 18 0.60 18.95 -92.69
C ILE A 18 0.62 17.45 -92.34
N ILE A 19 -0.32 16.66 -92.89
CA ILE A 19 -0.49 15.24 -92.56
C ILE A 19 0.59 14.38 -93.25
N GLN A 20 1.07 14.76 -94.44
CA GLN A 20 2.10 14.02 -95.19
C GLN A 20 3.56 14.27 -94.72
N ASN A 21 3.80 15.21 -93.82
CA ASN A 21 5.15 15.54 -93.38
C ASN A 21 5.68 14.55 -92.34
N TRP A 22 6.31 13.46 -92.77
CA TRP A 22 6.83 12.39 -91.88
C TRP A 22 7.83 12.91 -90.82
N ARG A 23 8.54 14.01 -91.11
CA ARG A 23 9.47 14.65 -90.16
C ARG A 23 8.74 15.23 -88.95
N LEU A 24 7.53 15.78 -89.15
CA LEU A 24 6.67 16.28 -88.07
C LEU A 24 6.30 15.15 -87.10
N TRP A 25 5.89 13.99 -87.64
CA TRP A 25 5.55 12.81 -86.85
C TRP A 25 6.73 12.28 -86.02
N GLY A 26 7.94 12.26 -86.59
CA GLY A 26 9.15 11.87 -85.85
C GLY A 26 9.42 12.77 -84.64
N VAL A 27 9.28 14.09 -84.80
CA VAL A 27 9.44 15.05 -83.69
C VAL A 27 8.35 14.86 -82.63
N LEU A 28 7.09 14.69 -83.02
CA LEU A 28 5.99 14.44 -82.09
C LEU A 28 6.20 13.16 -81.27
N ILE A 29 6.67 12.09 -81.89
CA ILE A 29 7.00 10.83 -81.18
C ILE A 29 8.13 11.07 -80.18
N CYS A 30 9.22 11.74 -80.59
CA CYS A 30 10.31 12.08 -79.67
C CYS A 30 9.82 12.92 -78.48
N VAL A 31 8.98 13.93 -78.73
CA VAL A 31 8.38 14.76 -77.67
C VAL A 31 7.51 13.91 -76.75
N MET A 32 6.69 13.00 -77.29
CA MET A 32 5.86 12.10 -76.47
C MET A 32 6.71 11.15 -75.62
N ILE A 33 7.80 10.60 -76.15
CA ILE A 33 8.71 9.74 -75.38
C ILE A 33 9.36 10.51 -74.24
N VAL A 34 9.87 11.72 -74.51
CA VAL A 34 10.48 12.57 -73.48
C VAL A 34 9.45 12.98 -72.44
N ALA A 35 8.25 13.41 -72.86
CA ALA A 35 7.17 13.77 -71.95
C ALA A 35 6.73 12.58 -71.09
N GLY A 36 6.60 11.39 -71.66
CA GLY A 36 6.26 10.16 -70.93
C GLY A 36 7.36 9.75 -69.94
N GLY A 37 8.63 9.86 -70.35
CA GLY A 37 9.79 9.63 -69.48
C GLY A 37 9.81 10.57 -68.27
N VAL A 38 9.64 11.88 -68.51
CA VAL A 38 9.56 12.88 -67.43
C VAL A 38 8.36 12.64 -66.53
N ALA A 39 7.19 12.35 -67.09
CA ALA A 39 5.98 12.08 -66.32
C ALA A 39 6.10 10.83 -65.44
N SER A 40 6.64 9.73 -65.98
CA SER A 40 6.86 8.49 -65.24
C SER A 40 7.91 8.64 -64.13
N PHE A 41 9.00 9.36 -64.39
CA PHE A 41 10.02 9.66 -63.38
C PHE A 41 9.44 10.54 -62.25
N ALA A 42 8.70 11.60 -62.60
CA ALA A 42 8.03 12.46 -61.64
C ALA A 42 7.01 11.69 -60.79
N ALA A 43 6.21 10.83 -61.42
CA ALA A 43 5.26 9.96 -60.72
C ALA A 43 5.98 9.00 -59.75
N ALA A 44 7.02 8.30 -60.20
CA ALA A 44 7.81 7.40 -59.36
C ALA A 44 8.47 8.12 -58.17
N TYR A 45 9.01 9.32 -58.40
CA TYR A 45 9.58 10.15 -57.35
C TYR A 45 8.54 10.58 -56.32
N LEU A 46 7.37 11.06 -56.76
CA LEU A 46 6.27 11.46 -55.88
C LEU A 46 5.74 10.27 -55.06
N VAL A 47 5.57 9.10 -55.67
CA VAL A 47 5.16 7.87 -54.97
C VAL A 47 6.18 7.50 -53.91
N ARG A 48 7.48 7.47 -54.25
CA ARG A 48 8.53 7.10 -53.30
C ARG A 48 8.66 8.10 -52.16
N ARG A 49 8.46 9.40 -52.43
CA ARG A 49 8.45 10.44 -51.41
C ARG A 49 7.22 10.34 -50.51
N ALA A 50 6.05 10.05 -51.07
CA ALA A 50 4.84 9.81 -50.30
C ALA A 50 4.97 8.59 -49.38
N GLN A 51 5.53 7.49 -49.90
CA GLN A 51 5.83 6.29 -49.11
C GLN A 51 6.82 6.59 -47.99
N SER A 52 7.92 7.29 -48.29
CA SER A 52 8.93 7.66 -47.29
C SER A 52 8.35 8.54 -46.17
N LEU A 53 7.44 9.47 -46.51
CA LEU A 53 6.74 10.29 -45.52
C LEU A 53 5.75 9.45 -44.69
N ALA A 54 5.00 8.54 -45.32
CA ALA A 54 4.09 7.66 -44.61
C ALA A 54 4.83 6.75 -43.61
N GLU A 55 5.95 6.16 -44.03
CA GLU A 55 6.83 5.34 -43.17
C GLU A 55 7.46 6.15 -42.02
N ALA A 56 7.74 7.45 -42.22
CA ALA A 56 8.22 8.31 -41.16
C ALA A 56 7.13 8.53 -40.09
N VAL A 57 5.91 8.84 -40.53
CA VAL A 57 4.76 9.03 -39.62
C VAL A 57 4.41 7.74 -38.88
N ASP A 58 4.44 6.59 -39.55
CA ASP A 58 4.17 5.29 -38.90
C ASP A 58 5.25 4.95 -37.86
N ARG A 59 6.53 5.24 -38.15
CA ARG A 59 7.62 5.07 -37.16
C ARG A 59 7.43 5.96 -35.94
N GLU A 60 7.08 7.22 -36.13
CA GLU A 60 6.80 8.14 -35.01
C GLU A 60 5.63 7.64 -34.16
N ARG A 61 4.56 7.14 -34.80
CA ARG A 61 3.42 6.55 -34.10
C ARG A 61 3.80 5.32 -33.29
N LEU A 62 4.61 4.42 -33.85
CA LEU A 62 5.10 3.24 -33.14
C LEU A 62 5.98 3.62 -31.94
N ILE A 63 6.87 4.60 -32.09
CA ILE A 63 7.69 5.12 -30.98
C ILE A 63 6.81 5.73 -29.89
N ALA A 64 5.80 6.52 -30.27
CA ALA A 64 4.87 7.12 -29.32
C ALA A 64 4.07 6.05 -28.56
N GLN A 65 3.61 5.00 -29.26
CA GLN A 65 2.91 3.88 -28.63
C GLN A 65 3.82 3.11 -27.67
N LEU A 66 5.07 2.82 -28.07
CA LEU A 66 6.04 2.13 -27.21
C LEU A 66 6.37 2.94 -25.95
N LYS A 67 6.52 4.26 -26.08
CA LYS A 67 6.69 5.16 -24.93
C LYS A 67 5.48 5.10 -24.01
N ALA A 68 4.27 5.27 -24.55
CA ALA A 68 3.05 5.20 -23.75
C ALA A 68 2.88 3.85 -23.03
N THR A 69 3.19 2.73 -23.68
CA THR A 69 3.14 1.41 -23.04
C THR A 69 4.23 1.22 -21.99
N THR A 70 5.42 1.78 -22.20
CA THR A 70 6.52 1.71 -21.22
C THR A 70 6.23 2.56 -20.00
N GLU A 71 5.71 3.78 -20.19
CA GLU A 71 5.27 4.66 -19.12
C GLU A 71 4.16 4.01 -18.28
N ALA A 72 3.16 3.41 -18.94
CA ALA A 72 2.10 2.69 -18.25
C ALA A 72 2.61 1.43 -17.51
N ALA A 73 3.55 0.70 -18.10
CA ALA A 73 4.15 -0.47 -17.45
C ALA A 73 4.97 -0.07 -16.21
N GLU A 74 5.76 1.00 -16.30
CA GLU A 74 6.54 1.51 -15.18
C GLU A 74 5.64 2.09 -14.08
N SER A 75 4.53 2.78 -14.42
CA SER A 75 3.58 3.25 -13.41
C SER A 75 2.93 2.09 -12.65
N VAL A 76 2.47 1.05 -13.35
CA VAL A 76 1.92 -0.16 -12.74
C VAL A 76 2.95 -0.87 -11.86
N ARG A 77 4.21 -0.96 -12.34
CA ARG A 77 5.31 -1.54 -11.56
C ARG A 77 5.56 -0.77 -10.28
N VAL A 78 5.58 0.57 -10.33
CA VAL A 78 5.74 1.42 -9.15
C VAL A 78 4.60 1.21 -8.17
N GLU A 79 3.35 1.19 -8.64
CA GLU A 79 2.17 0.96 -7.80
C GLU A 79 2.22 -0.41 -7.09
N ILE A 80 2.55 -1.48 -7.82
CA ILE A 80 2.71 -2.83 -7.24
C ILE A 80 3.83 -2.84 -6.21
N SER A 81 4.98 -2.24 -6.53
CA SER A 81 6.12 -2.18 -5.60
C SER A 81 5.78 -1.42 -4.32
N HIS A 82 4.99 -0.36 -4.40
CA HIS A 82 4.55 0.42 -3.25
C HIS A 82 3.53 -0.34 -2.41
N ALA A 83 2.59 -1.05 -3.04
CA ALA A 83 1.63 -1.91 -2.34
C ALA A 83 2.32 -3.05 -1.59
N ASP A 84 3.29 -3.73 -2.24
CA ASP A 84 4.11 -4.78 -1.60
C ASP A 84 4.92 -4.24 -0.43
N TRP A 85 5.49 -3.04 -0.59
CA TRP A 85 6.23 -2.37 0.47
C TRP A 85 5.33 -2.03 1.66
N LEU A 86 4.17 -1.41 1.43
CA LEU A 86 3.19 -1.11 2.47
C LEU A 86 2.72 -2.37 3.21
N ALA A 87 2.49 -3.46 2.47
CA ALA A 87 2.11 -4.74 3.07
C ALA A 87 3.21 -5.28 3.99
N LYS A 88 4.48 -5.24 3.57
CA LYS A 88 5.63 -5.66 4.40
C LYS A 88 5.83 -4.79 5.62
N GLU A 89 5.68 -3.48 5.44
CA GLU A 89 5.80 -2.50 6.53
C GLU A 89 4.69 -2.72 7.57
N TRP A 90 3.45 -2.90 7.12
CA TRP A 90 2.32 -3.19 7.99
C TRP A 90 2.51 -4.48 8.78
N LYS A 91 3.00 -5.56 8.14
CA LYS A 91 3.32 -6.82 8.82
C LYS A 91 4.42 -6.64 9.88
N THR A 92 5.47 -5.91 9.55
CA THR A 92 6.59 -5.63 10.46
C THR A 92 6.11 -4.83 11.67
N LEU A 93 5.33 -3.78 11.44
CA LEU A 93 4.75 -2.95 12.50
C LEU A 93 3.85 -3.78 13.42
N ARG A 94 2.96 -4.61 12.87
CA ARG A 94 2.09 -5.48 13.69
C ARG A 94 2.89 -6.48 14.52
N ARG A 95 3.97 -7.06 13.99
CA ARG A 95 4.86 -7.95 14.76
C ARG A 95 5.47 -7.22 15.96
N VAL A 96 6.06 -6.05 15.73
CA VAL A 96 6.67 -5.22 16.79
C VAL A 96 5.61 -4.84 17.84
N LYS A 97 4.40 -4.47 17.41
CA LYS A 97 3.32 -4.12 18.32
C LYS A 97 2.77 -5.32 19.10
N LEU A 98 2.87 -6.52 18.54
CA LEU A 98 2.47 -7.75 19.24
C LEU A 98 3.47 -8.08 20.35
N GLU A 99 4.77 -7.94 20.08
CA GLU A 99 5.83 -8.09 21.09
C GLU A 99 5.68 -7.06 22.23
N GLU A 100 5.42 -5.78 21.89
CA GLU A 100 5.13 -4.74 22.87
C GLU A 100 3.88 -5.06 23.69
N PHE A 101 2.83 -5.55 23.02
CA PHE A 101 1.57 -5.92 23.66
C PHE A 101 1.77 -7.04 24.70
N TYR A 102 2.46 -8.14 24.36
CA TYR A 102 2.72 -9.22 25.32
C TYR A 102 3.64 -8.77 26.47
N SER A 103 4.62 -7.91 26.18
CA SER A 103 5.46 -7.31 27.23
C SER A 103 4.60 -6.56 28.27
N LEU A 104 3.63 -5.76 27.82
CA LEU A 104 2.69 -5.04 28.69
C LEU A 104 1.76 -5.97 29.49
N VAL A 105 1.38 -7.12 28.93
CA VAL A 105 0.60 -8.14 29.65
C VAL A 105 1.39 -8.67 30.85
N TYR A 106 2.66 -9.02 30.67
CA TYR A 106 3.51 -9.47 31.77
C TYR A 106 3.87 -8.35 32.75
N GLU A 107 4.08 -7.13 32.26
CA GLU A 107 4.25 -5.95 33.14
C GLU A 107 3.02 -5.72 34.02
N THR A 108 1.81 -6.00 33.51
CA THR A 108 0.57 -5.89 34.30
C THR A 108 0.59 -6.82 35.51
N LYS A 109 1.02 -8.07 35.30
CA LYS A 109 1.19 -9.05 36.37
C LYS A 109 2.21 -8.58 37.42
N GLU A 110 3.36 -8.10 36.98
CA GLU A 110 4.41 -7.61 37.89
C GLU A 110 3.94 -6.38 38.67
N TRP A 111 3.28 -5.45 38.00
CA TRP A 111 2.73 -4.25 38.62
C TRP A 111 1.71 -4.57 39.71
N LEU A 112 0.79 -5.51 39.48
CA LEU A 112 -0.19 -5.95 40.49
C LEU A 112 0.47 -6.57 41.72
N GLU A 113 1.50 -7.40 41.53
CA GLU A 113 2.26 -7.98 42.65
C GLU A 113 3.01 -6.90 43.43
N ARG A 114 3.62 -5.92 42.76
CA ARG A 114 4.26 -4.79 43.44
C ARG A 114 3.26 -3.94 44.20
N GLU A 115 2.07 -3.71 43.64
CA GLU A 115 1.00 -2.97 44.33
C GLU A 115 0.56 -3.68 45.61
N ARG A 116 0.44 -5.01 45.57
CA ARG A 116 0.19 -5.84 46.77
C ARG A 116 1.33 -5.72 47.78
N GLU A 117 2.57 -5.87 47.34
CA GLU A 117 3.74 -5.79 48.23
C GLU A 117 3.87 -4.42 48.91
N ASN A 118 3.61 -3.35 48.17
CA ASN A 118 3.68 -1.99 48.68
C ASN A 118 2.60 -1.71 49.72
N ARG A 119 1.36 -2.11 49.45
CA ARG A 119 0.20 -1.74 50.29
C ARG A 119 -0.10 -2.72 51.42
N VAL A 120 0.17 -4.01 51.21
CA VAL A 120 -0.16 -5.07 52.19
C VAL A 120 1.08 -5.47 52.98
N VAL A 121 2.23 -5.62 52.30
CA VAL A 121 3.47 -6.08 52.94
C VAL A 121 4.35 -4.91 53.41
N SER A 122 3.99 -3.66 53.07
CA SER A 122 4.72 -2.44 53.42
C SER A 122 6.19 -2.44 52.93
N LYS A 123 6.48 -3.10 51.82
CA LYS A 123 7.78 -2.96 51.16
C LYS A 123 7.73 -1.65 50.38
N ASN A 124 8.48 -0.62 50.76
CA ASN A 124 8.51 0.66 50.01
C ASN A 124 9.24 0.49 48.66
N LYS A 125 8.69 -0.27 47.71
CA LYS A 125 9.25 -0.40 46.36
C LYS A 125 8.86 0.81 45.51
N PRO A 126 9.71 1.20 44.53
CA PRO A 126 9.36 2.28 43.61
C PRO A 126 8.05 1.97 42.87
N GLU A 127 7.22 2.99 42.72
CA GLU A 127 5.97 2.93 41.97
C GLU A 127 6.26 2.70 40.47
N ILE A 128 5.63 1.69 39.88
CA ILE A 128 5.63 1.52 38.41
C ILE A 128 4.36 2.16 37.86
N SER A 129 4.50 2.81 36.70
CA SER A 129 3.37 3.23 35.88
C SER A 129 2.41 2.08 35.56
N ASN A 130 1.11 2.36 35.58
CA ASN A 130 0.06 1.40 35.27
C ASN A 130 0.06 1.04 33.76
N PRO A 131 0.35 -0.22 33.36
CA PRO A 131 0.41 -0.61 31.96
C PRO A 131 -0.97 -0.78 31.27
N MET A 132 -2.07 -0.86 32.05
CA MET A 132 -3.39 -1.24 31.52
C MET A 132 -3.92 -0.28 30.44
N SER A 133 -3.71 1.03 30.59
CA SER A 133 -4.17 2.01 29.59
C SER A 133 -3.46 1.84 28.24
N ARG A 134 -2.15 1.52 28.26
CA ARG A 134 -1.39 1.23 27.04
C ARG A 134 -1.85 -0.09 26.41
N LEU A 135 -2.10 -1.09 27.23
CA LEU A 135 -2.62 -2.39 26.79
C LEU A 135 -3.97 -2.24 26.08
N GLU A 136 -4.89 -1.45 26.65
CA GLU A 136 -6.19 -1.16 26.04
C GLU A 136 -6.04 -0.48 24.68
N ILE A 137 -5.21 0.57 24.60
CA ILE A 137 -4.98 1.31 23.34
C ILE A 137 -4.41 0.38 22.26
N LEU A 138 -3.39 -0.42 22.59
CA LEU A 138 -2.79 -1.35 21.63
C LEU A 138 -3.79 -2.39 21.13
N SER A 139 -4.62 -2.93 22.02
CA SER A 139 -5.66 -3.89 21.64
C SER A 139 -6.65 -3.30 20.63
N ARG A 140 -7.13 -2.06 20.87
CA ARG A 140 -8.10 -1.42 19.98
C ARG A 140 -7.52 -1.01 18.63
N LEU A 141 -6.27 -0.53 18.61
CA LEU A 141 -5.64 -0.01 17.39
C LEU A 141 -5.06 -1.12 16.49
N TYR A 142 -4.43 -2.14 17.08
CA TYR A 142 -3.64 -3.12 16.32
C TYR A 142 -4.20 -4.54 16.38
N PHE A 143 -4.95 -4.89 17.42
CA PHE A 143 -5.39 -6.27 17.69
C PHE A 143 -6.87 -6.33 18.12
N PRO A 144 -7.82 -5.87 17.29
CA PRO A 144 -9.23 -5.79 17.66
C PRO A 144 -9.83 -7.14 18.07
N ALA A 145 -9.29 -8.25 17.55
CA ALA A 145 -9.69 -9.60 17.90
C ALA A 145 -9.33 -10.01 19.35
N LEU A 146 -8.44 -9.27 20.02
CA LEU A 146 -8.02 -9.52 21.41
C LEU A 146 -8.71 -8.59 22.42
N VAL A 147 -9.60 -7.70 21.98
CA VAL A 147 -10.20 -6.68 22.86
C VAL A 147 -10.99 -7.33 24.00
N SER A 148 -11.73 -8.40 23.74
CA SER A 148 -12.49 -9.12 24.77
C SER A 148 -11.62 -9.67 25.90
N GLU A 149 -10.48 -10.26 25.55
CA GLU A 149 -9.52 -10.89 26.44
C GLU A 149 -8.82 -9.83 27.28
N VAL A 150 -8.39 -8.74 26.63
CA VAL A 150 -7.78 -7.59 27.29
C VAL A 150 -8.74 -6.96 28.29
N MET A 151 -10.01 -6.78 27.91
CA MET A 151 -11.02 -6.26 28.83
C MET A 151 -11.24 -7.19 30.02
N ALA A 152 -11.23 -8.50 29.81
CA ALA A 152 -11.34 -9.48 30.89
C ALA A 152 -10.16 -9.40 31.86
N ILE A 153 -8.93 -9.20 31.35
CA ILE A 153 -7.72 -8.96 32.15
C ILE A 153 -7.83 -7.65 32.93
N ILE A 154 -8.27 -6.55 32.29
CA ILE A 154 -8.41 -5.23 32.93
C ILE A 154 -9.43 -5.29 34.07
N VAL A 155 -10.56 -5.98 33.88
CA VAL A 155 -11.57 -6.16 34.94
C VAL A 155 -10.98 -6.95 36.11
N THR A 156 -10.34 -8.10 35.86
CA THR A 156 -9.70 -8.90 36.93
C THR A 156 -8.63 -8.09 37.66
N ALA A 157 -7.81 -7.32 36.94
CA ALA A 157 -6.82 -6.44 37.53
C ALA A 157 -7.45 -5.33 38.38
N GLY A 158 -8.58 -4.77 37.95
CA GLY A 158 -9.39 -3.83 38.73
C GLY A 158 -9.87 -4.44 40.05
N ASP A 159 -10.45 -5.64 40.00
CA ASP A 159 -10.90 -6.38 41.19
C ASP A 159 -9.74 -6.66 42.15
N MET A 160 -8.57 -7.03 41.62
CA MET A 160 -7.35 -7.25 42.39
C MET A 160 -6.91 -5.98 43.13
N LYS A 161 -6.89 -4.82 42.45
CA LYS A 161 -6.57 -3.54 43.10
C LYS A 161 -7.54 -3.20 44.22
N MET A 162 -8.84 -3.43 44.00
CA MET A 162 -9.85 -3.20 45.03
C MET A 162 -9.58 -4.07 46.26
N LYS A 163 -9.28 -5.37 46.07
CA LYS A 163 -8.93 -6.28 47.16
C LYS A 163 -7.67 -5.85 47.92
N VAL A 164 -6.65 -5.36 47.22
CA VAL A 164 -5.44 -4.81 47.85
C VAL A 164 -5.76 -3.56 48.67
N ALA A 165 -6.61 -2.66 48.16
CA ALA A 165 -7.02 -1.46 48.89
C ALA A 165 -7.85 -1.79 50.15
N GLU A 166 -8.79 -2.73 50.05
CA GLU A 166 -9.57 -3.24 51.18
C GLU A 166 -8.67 -3.83 52.27
N ALA A 167 -7.74 -4.71 51.89
CA ALA A 167 -6.80 -5.32 52.81
C ALA A 167 -5.87 -4.29 53.46
N ALA A 168 -5.32 -3.35 52.68
CA ALA A 168 -4.48 -2.28 53.21
C ALA A 168 -5.23 -1.40 54.24
N SER A 169 -6.51 -1.10 53.97
CA SER A 169 -7.37 -0.36 54.91
C SER A 169 -7.62 -1.14 56.21
N ALA A 170 -7.94 -2.43 56.12
CA ALA A 170 -8.15 -3.30 57.29
C ALA A 170 -6.86 -3.48 58.12
N LEU A 171 -5.70 -3.60 57.48
CA LEU A 171 -4.42 -3.70 58.17
C LEU A 171 -4.04 -2.39 58.86
N ALA A 172 -4.33 -1.25 58.22
CA ALA A 172 -4.11 0.06 58.81
C ALA A 172 -4.99 0.30 60.05
N SER A 173 -6.28 -0.09 60.00
CA SER A 173 -7.18 0.04 61.15
C SER A 173 -6.78 -0.88 62.31
N ALA A 174 -6.43 -2.15 62.04
CA ALA A 174 -5.94 -3.08 63.05
C ALA A 174 -4.63 -2.60 63.69
N LYS A 175 -3.72 -2.03 62.89
CA LYS A 175 -2.47 -1.43 63.36
C LYS A 175 -2.73 -0.22 64.26
N ALA A 176 -3.64 0.67 63.88
CA ALA A 176 -4.00 1.84 64.69
C ALA A 176 -4.63 1.44 66.05
N ALA A 177 -5.36 0.33 66.08
CA ALA A 177 -5.96 -0.23 67.30
C ALA A 177 -4.99 -1.09 68.14
N ASN A 178 -3.75 -1.31 67.69
CA ASN A 178 -2.81 -2.29 68.26
C ASN A 178 -3.40 -3.71 68.41
N ALA A 179 -4.35 -4.08 67.55
CA ALA A 179 -5.07 -5.35 67.61
C ALA A 179 -4.37 -6.41 66.74
N VAL A 180 -3.40 -7.10 67.31
CA VAL A 180 -2.59 -8.12 66.61
C VAL A 180 -3.47 -9.23 66.01
N GLU A 181 -4.48 -9.68 66.73
CA GLU A 181 -5.41 -10.72 66.25
C GLU A 181 -6.21 -10.25 65.03
N GLN A 182 -6.67 -9.00 65.02
CA GLN A 182 -7.40 -8.42 63.88
C GLN A 182 -6.48 -8.24 62.67
N HIS A 183 -5.21 -7.91 62.91
CA HIS A 183 -4.21 -7.79 61.85
C HIS A 183 -3.97 -9.15 61.16
N GLN A 184 -3.81 -10.22 61.95
CA GLN A 184 -3.63 -11.57 61.40
C GLN A 184 -4.89 -12.05 60.67
N ALA A 185 -6.07 -11.84 61.26
CA ALA A 185 -7.34 -12.22 60.63
C ALA A 185 -7.56 -11.50 59.28
N ALA A 186 -7.14 -10.23 59.16
CA ALA A 186 -7.20 -9.50 57.89
C ALA A 186 -6.29 -10.10 56.81
N LEU A 187 -5.07 -10.54 57.19
CA LEU A 187 -4.16 -11.25 56.27
C LEU A 187 -4.71 -12.60 55.84
N ASP A 188 -5.23 -13.38 56.80
CA ASP A 188 -5.79 -14.71 56.55
C ASP A 188 -7.01 -14.65 55.64
N ALA A 189 -7.84 -13.61 55.77
CA ALA A 189 -8.97 -13.36 54.89
C ALA A 189 -8.55 -12.87 53.49
N PHE A 190 -7.52 -12.03 53.41
CA PHE A 190 -7.05 -11.47 52.14
C PHE A 190 -6.43 -12.54 51.23
N HIS A 191 -5.54 -13.38 51.78
CA HIS A 191 -4.73 -14.32 50.99
C HIS A 191 -5.53 -15.23 50.03
N PRO A 192 -6.58 -15.97 50.46
CA PRO A 192 -7.32 -16.85 49.55
C PRO A 192 -8.06 -16.08 48.46
N SER A 193 -8.60 -14.90 48.77
CA SER A 193 -9.31 -14.07 47.80
C SER A 193 -8.37 -13.49 46.73
N TRP A 194 -7.17 -13.06 47.12
CA TRP A 194 -6.14 -12.61 46.19
C TRP A 194 -5.68 -13.76 45.29
N LEU A 195 -5.41 -14.92 45.88
CA LEU A 195 -4.89 -16.07 45.15
C LEU A 195 -5.90 -16.60 44.11
N ALA A 196 -7.20 -16.55 44.41
CA ALA A 196 -8.25 -16.87 43.45
C ALA A 196 -8.24 -15.92 42.24
N LEU A 197 -8.17 -14.60 42.46
CA LEU A 197 -8.10 -13.61 41.39
C LEU A 197 -6.79 -13.71 40.59
N TYR A 198 -5.67 -13.96 41.27
CA TYR A 198 -4.39 -14.13 40.62
C TYR A 198 -4.35 -15.37 39.72
N ARG A 199 -4.93 -16.51 40.16
CA ARG A 199 -5.09 -17.68 39.30
C ARG A 199 -5.93 -17.37 38.06
N LYS A 200 -7.07 -16.70 38.25
CA LYS A 200 -7.92 -16.24 37.13
C LYS A 200 -7.15 -15.35 36.15
N LEU A 201 -6.33 -14.42 36.65
CA LEU A 201 -5.48 -13.59 35.80
C LEU A 201 -4.49 -14.44 34.99
N LEU A 202 -3.84 -15.43 35.63
CA LEU A 202 -2.92 -16.34 34.94
C LEU A 202 -3.61 -17.18 33.86
N GLU A 203 -4.82 -17.66 34.13
CA GLU A 203 -5.66 -18.36 33.15
C GLU A 203 -5.99 -17.46 31.95
N GLN A 204 -6.40 -16.23 32.21
CA GLN A 204 -6.68 -15.24 31.15
C GLN A 204 -5.44 -14.92 30.30
N ILE A 205 -4.26 -14.82 30.93
CA ILE A 205 -2.99 -14.63 30.22
C ILE A 205 -2.66 -15.87 29.38
N ALA A 206 -2.84 -17.08 29.91
CA ALA A 206 -2.62 -18.32 29.16
C ALA A 206 -3.57 -18.44 27.96
N ASP A 207 -4.85 -18.10 28.12
CA ASP A 207 -5.83 -18.08 27.03
C ASP A 207 -5.44 -17.07 25.94
N LEU A 208 -4.89 -15.92 26.33
CA LEU A 208 -4.36 -14.91 25.41
C LEU A 208 -3.12 -15.41 24.66
N GLU A 209 -2.23 -16.14 25.33
CA GLU A 209 -1.03 -16.76 24.73
C GLU A 209 -1.41 -17.84 23.72
N LEU A 210 -2.44 -18.64 23.99
CA LEU A 210 -2.95 -19.65 23.05
C LEU A 210 -3.47 -19.04 21.75
N LYS A 211 -3.91 -17.78 21.77
CA LYS A 211 -4.33 -17.03 20.57
C LYS A 211 -3.19 -16.36 19.81
N ALA A 212 -2.00 -16.25 20.42
CA ALA A 212 -0.84 -15.59 19.81
C ALA A 212 -0.44 -16.20 18.46
N PRO A 213 -0.31 -17.54 18.33
CA PRO A 213 0.11 -18.15 17.08
C PRO A 213 -0.88 -17.90 15.93
N THR A 214 -2.18 -17.95 16.23
CA THR A 214 -3.23 -17.67 15.24
C THR A 214 -3.11 -16.24 14.71
N LEU A 215 -2.90 -15.26 15.61
CA LEU A 215 -2.71 -13.87 15.20
C LEU A 215 -1.41 -13.66 14.42
N ILE A 216 -0.33 -14.35 14.78
CA ILE A 216 0.92 -14.29 14.03
C ILE A 216 0.70 -14.83 12.62
N ASN A 217 -0.01 -15.95 12.46
CA ASN A 217 -0.30 -16.52 11.15
C ASN A 217 -1.19 -15.57 10.32
N GLU A 218 -2.23 -15.00 10.92
CA GLU A 218 -3.08 -13.98 10.28
C GLU A 218 -2.28 -12.75 9.83
N VAL A 219 -1.34 -12.28 10.65
CA VAL A 219 -0.47 -11.14 10.30
C VAL A 219 0.50 -11.53 9.19
N MET A 220 1.09 -12.73 9.24
CA MET A 220 2.07 -13.18 8.26
C MET A 220 1.42 -13.57 6.93
N GLY A 221 0.11 -13.85 6.90
CA GLY A 221 -0.63 -14.29 5.73
C GLY A 221 -0.30 -15.74 5.36
N ALA A 222 -0.08 -16.58 6.36
CA ALA A 222 0.10 -18.03 6.25
C ALA A 222 -1.20 -18.75 6.64
#